data_AF-L7LVC3-F1
#
_entry.id   AF-L7LVC3-F1
#
_cell.length_a   1.000
_cell.length_b   1.000
_cell.length_c   1.000
_cell.angle_alpha   90.00
_cell.angle_beta   90.00
_cell.angle_gamma   90.00
#
_symmetry.space_group_name_H-M   'P 1'
#
loop_
_entity.id
_entity.type
_entity.pdbx_description
1 polymer ?
#
loop_
_entity_poly.entity_id
_entity_poly.type
_entity_poly.pdbx_seq_one_letter_code
_entity_poly.pdbx_strand_id
1 'polypeptide(L)'
;MSPRTAAVACLALYALAIGSNAQVSDEATRKCLNCICYASTKCNTQIGCTNGGPNSYFCGPYQISYAYWVDAGKPGNFDHFEKCLKDQVCAETAVVNYMNKWGTDCDGDGQVTCYDYARLRLRANAQGRSLGLPGGVVGGRDRLLGPVPGVLRPVALSAGSRTRRRLRHQRPRCPQQQAQLGPKLRHVPPRS
;
A
#
# COMPACT_ATOMS: atom_id res chain seq x y z
N MET A 1 47.13 42.33 7.45
CA MET A 1 45.70 42.07 7.76
C MET A 1 45.36 42.60 9.15
N SER A 2 44.20 43.21 9.33
CA SER A 2 43.76 43.68 10.67
C SER A 2 43.14 42.51 11.46
N PRO A 3 43.19 42.53 12.81
CA PRO A 3 42.58 41.47 13.62
C PRO A 3 41.07 41.31 13.35
N ARG A 4 40.41 42.39 12.90
CA ARG A 4 39.01 42.37 12.47
C ARG A 4 38.78 41.58 11.19
N THR A 5 39.71 41.66 10.22
CA THR A 5 39.62 40.88 8.98
C THR A 5 39.84 39.38 9.20
N ALA A 6 40.66 38.98 10.18
CA ALA A 6 40.87 37.57 10.52
C ALA A 6 39.65 36.94 11.20
N ALA A 7 38.99 37.67 12.12
CA ALA A 7 37.81 37.18 12.82
C ALA A 7 36.60 36.97 11.88
N VAL A 8 36.38 37.88 10.93
CA VAL A 8 35.31 37.77 9.93
C VAL A 8 35.55 36.58 8.99
N ALA A 9 36.81 36.35 8.59
CA ALA A 9 37.18 35.21 7.77
C ALA A 9 36.96 33.87 8.52
N CYS A 10 37.34 33.78 9.80
CA CYS A 10 37.12 32.58 10.60
C CYS A 10 35.64 32.26 10.83
N LEU A 11 34.79 33.28 11.06
CA LEU A 11 33.35 33.08 11.24
C LEU A 11 32.67 32.64 9.93
N ALA A 12 33.09 33.20 8.78
CA ALA A 12 32.60 32.77 7.47
C ALA A 12 33.02 31.33 7.13
N LEU A 13 34.25 30.93 7.47
CA LEU A 13 34.73 29.56 7.30
C LEU A 13 34.01 28.57 8.22
N TYR A 14 33.69 28.96 9.46
CA TYR A 14 32.93 28.12 10.39
C TYR A 14 31.49 27.92 9.91
N ALA A 15 30.83 28.96 9.38
CA ALA A 15 29.46 28.86 8.85
C ALA A 15 29.35 27.96 7.61
N LEU A 16 30.37 27.92 6.75
CA LEU A 16 30.42 27.02 5.59
C LEU A 16 30.64 25.54 5.97
N ALA A 17 31.16 25.25 7.16
CA ALA A 17 31.43 23.89 7.62
C ALA A 17 30.21 23.18 8.25
N ILE A 18 29.12 23.89 8.56
CA ILE A 18 27.95 23.33 9.29
C ILE A 18 26.78 22.94 8.37
N GLY A 19 26.90 23.16 7.06
CA GLY A 19 25.79 23.00 6.11
C GLY A 19 25.80 21.67 5.36
N SER A 20 25.46 20.54 5.99
CA SER A 20 24.94 19.36 5.27
C SER A 20 24.41 18.28 6.22
N ASN A 21 23.08 18.20 6.42
CA ASN A 21 22.42 17.05 7.05
C ASN A 21 20.96 16.89 6.57
N ALA A 22 20.76 16.53 5.29
CA ALA A 22 19.42 16.28 4.74
C ALA A 22 19.34 15.11 3.74
N GLN A 23 20.30 14.17 3.73
CA GLN A 23 20.40 13.17 2.63
C GLN A 23 20.15 11.71 3.05
N VAL A 24 20.14 11.38 4.34
CA VAL A 24 20.09 9.98 4.81
C VAL A 24 18.68 9.37 4.69
N SER A 25 17.63 10.15 4.97
CA SER A 25 16.24 9.66 4.90
C SER A 25 15.74 9.46 3.47
N ASP A 26 16.21 10.28 2.52
CA ASP A 26 15.81 10.18 1.11
C ASP A 26 16.38 8.92 0.45
N GLU A 27 17.67 8.63 0.68
CA GLU A 27 18.33 7.44 0.13
C GLU A 27 17.73 6.13 0.69
N ALA A 28 17.46 6.06 2.00
CA ALA A 28 16.84 4.89 2.61
C ALA A 28 15.41 4.66 2.06
N THR A 29 14.65 5.75 1.88
CA THR A 29 13.30 5.71 1.29
C THR A 29 13.36 5.23 -0.16
N ARG A 30 14.26 5.76 -0.99
CA ARG A 30 14.45 5.34 -2.39
C ARG A 30 14.81 3.86 -2.51
N LYS A 31 15.75 3.37 -1.69
CA LYS A 31 16.08 1.94 -1.62
C LYS A 31 14.86 1.09 -1.25
N CYS A 32 14.06 1.55 -0.29
CA CYS A 32 12.85 0.86 0.10
C CYS A 32 11.82 0.79 -1.03
N LEU A 33 11.55 1.91 -1.70
CA LEU A 33 10.63 1.99 -2.83
C LEU A 33 11.05 1.02 -3.94
N ASN A 34 12.34 0.98 -4.29
CA ASN A 34 12.89 0.01 -5.24
C ASN A 34 12.60 -1.43 -4.81
N CYS A 35 12.86 -1.79 -3.55
CA CYS A 35 12.56 -3.13 -3.04
C CYS A 35 11.06 -3.50 -3.16
N ILE A 36 10.16 -2.56 -2.82
CA ILE A 36 8.72 -2.77 -2.94
C ILE A 36 8.30 -2.94 -4.41
N CYS A 37 8.86 -2.13 -5.31
CA CYS A 37 8.64 -2.20 -6.75
C CYS A 37 9.04 -3.58 -7.30
N TYR A 38 10.27 -4.02 -7.01
CA TYR A 38 10.79 -5.33 -7.42
C TYR A 38 10.01 -6.50 -6.82
N ALA A 39 9.62 -6.41 -5.55
CA ALA A 39 8.82 -7.44 -4.90
C ALA A 39 7.39 -7.54 -5.47
N SER A 40 6.86 -6.44 -6.01
CA SER A 40 5.49 -6.39 -6.56
C SER A 40 5.42 -6.92 -7.98
N THR A 41 6.30 -6.47 -8.87
CA THR A 41 6.19 -6.72 -10.32
C THR A 41 7.53 -6.94 -11.02
N LYS A 42 8.62 -7.14 -10.26
CA LYS A 42 10.00 -6.97 -10.76
C LYS A 42 10.25 -5.56 -11.32
N CYS A 43 9.55 -4.58 -10.74
CA CYS A 43 9.58 -3.18 -11.15
C CYS A 43 9.29 -2.99 -12.64
N ASN A 44 8.32 -3.74 -13.17
CA ASN A 44 7.87 -3.60 -14.55
C ASN A 44 7.05 -2.31 -14.70
N THR A 45 7.67 -1.23 -15.18
CA THR A 45 7.01 0.07 -15.38
C THR A 45 5.99 0.08 -16.52
N GLN A 46 6.01 -0.94 -17.38
CA GLN A 46 5.03 -1.11 -18.45
C GLN A 46 3.80 -1.92 -18.01
N ILE A 47 3.76 -2.39 -16.76
CA ILE A 47 2.62 -3.15 -16.27
C ILE A 47 1.39 -2.24 -16.14
N GLY A 48 0.27 -2.71 -16.68
CA GLY A 48 -1.01 -2.05 -16.55
C GLY A 48 -1.65 -2.28 -15.18
N CYS A 49 -2.96 -2.43 -15.17
CA CYS A 49 -3.71 -2.82 -13.99
C CYS A 49 -4.06 -4.30 -14.03
N THR A 50 -3.94 -4.96 -12.88
CA THR A 50 -4.24 -6.38 -12.70
C THR A 50 -5.58 -6.51 -12.00
N ASN A 51 -6.47 -7.33 -12.56
CA ASN A 51 -7.72 -7.73 -11.93
C ASN A 51 -7.60 -9.18 -11.43
N GLY A 52 -7.59 -9.37 -10.11
CA GLY A 52 -7.50 -10.67 -9.44
C GLY A 52 -8.84 -11.21 -8.94
N GLY A 53 -9.97 -10.64 -9.38
CA GLY A 53 -11.31 -10.99 -8.93
C GLY A 53 -12.03 -9.86 -8.19
N PRO A 54 -13.18 -10.14 -7.56
CA PRO A 54 -13.98 -9.14 -6.85
C PRO A 54 -13.14 -8.37 -5.82
N ASN A 55 -13.23 -7.04 -5.87
CA ASN A 55 -12.49 -6.10 -5.01
C ASN A 55 -10.96 -6.21 -5.09
N SER A 56 -10.41 -6.83 -6.14
CA SER A 56 -8.97 -7.03 -6.30
C SER A 56 -8.48 -6.38 -7.59
N TYR A 57 -8.44 -5.04 -7.60
CA TYR A 57 -7.96 -4.24 -8.72
C TYR A 57 -6.77 -3.38 -8.28
N PHE A 58 -5.61 -3.63 -8.90
CA PHE A 58 -4.32 -3.02 -8.53
C PHE A 58 -3.60 -2.52 -9.77
N CYS A 59 -2.93 -1.37 -9.69
CA CYS A 59 -2.30 -0.75 -10.84
C CYS A 59 -0.81 -0.52 -10.67
N GLY A 60 -0.10 -0.62 -11.80
CA GLY A 60 1.27 -0.18 -11.98
C GLY A 60 2.33 -1.01 -11.23
N PRO A 61 3.59 -0.54 -11.24
CA PRO A 61 4.73 -1.32 -10.79
C PRO A 61 4.68 -1.66 -9.29
N TYR A 62 3.99 -0.84 -8.49
CA TYR A 62 3.81 -1.03 -7.04
C TYR A 62 2.56 -1.83 -6.66
N GLN A 63 1.72 -2.20 -7.65
CA GLN A 63 0.43 -2.89 -7.47
C GLN A 63 -0.40 -2.24 -6.36
N ILE A 64 -0.77 -0.97 -6.56
CA ILE A 64 -1.50 -0.15 -5.58
C ILE A 64 -3.00 -0.17 -5.91
N SER A 65 -3.85 -0.26 -4.89
CA SER A 65 -5.31 -0.20 -5.04
C SER A 65 -5.83 1.25 -5.11
N TYR A 66 -7.07 1.43 -5.59
CA TYR A 66 -7.75 2.72 -5.52
C TYR A 66 -7.83 3.26 -4.09
N ALA A 67 -8.27 2.44 -3.13
CA ALA A 67 -8.43 2.84 -1.73
C ALA A 67 -7.10 3.33 -1.13
N TYR A 68 -6.00 2.63 -1.43
CA TYR A 68 -4.66 3.04 -1.03
C TYR A 68 -4.32 4.45 -1.56
N TRP A 69 -4.53 4.68 -2.86
CA TRP A 69 -4.26 5.97 -3.50
C TRP A 69 -5.12 7.09 -2.91
N VAL A 70 -6.38 6.82 -2.58
CA VAL A 70 -7.26 7.77 -1.89
C VAL A 70 -6.75 8.10 -0.49
N ASP A 71 -6.38 7.08 0.28
CA ASP A 71 -5.88 7.25 1.65
C ASP A 71 -4.54 7.99 1.69
N ALA A 72 -3.72 7.83 0.64
CA ALA A 72 -2.49 8.56 0.37
C ALA A 72 -2.71 10.03 -0.08
N GLY A 73 -3.96 10.50 -0.13
CA GLY A 73 -4.28 11.88 -0.48
C GLY A 73 -4.41 12.14 -1.97
N LYS A 74 -4.56 11.09 -2.80
CA LYS A 74 -4.74 11.19 -4.25
C LYS A 74 -3.65 12.03 -4.96
N PRO A 75 -2.36 11.72 -4.77
CA PRO A 75 -1.30 12.50 -5.37
C PRO A 75 -1.34 12.46 -6.90
N GLY A 76 -0.67 13.45 -7.50
CA GLY A 76 -0.63 13.69 -8.93
C GLY A 76 -1.78 14.55 -9.44
N ASN A 77 -1.60 15.11 -10.64
CA ASN A 77 -2.64 15.87 -11.34
C ASN A 77 -3.26 15.00 -12.44
N PHE A 78 -3.90 13.90 -12.04
CA PHE A 78 -4.49 12.92 -12.96
C PHE A 78 -5.97 12.76 -12.69
N ASP A 79 -6.78 12.69 -13.77
CA ASP A 79 -8.23 12.49 -13.68
C ASP A 79 -8.61 11.09 -13.18
N HIS A 80 -7.69 10.13 -13.36
CA HIS A 80 -7.90 8.72 -13.06
C HIS A 80 -6.71 8.14 -12.32
N PHE A 81 -6.99 7.36 -11.28
CA PHE A 81 -5.95 6.81 -10.42
C PHE A 81 -5.04 5.83 -11.18
N GLU A 82 -5.55 5.13 -12.21
CA GLU A 82 -4.75 4.23 -13.05
C GLU A 82 -3.64 4.98 -13.79
N LYS A 83 -3.88 6.24 -14.20
CA LYS A 83 -2.85 7.07 -14.85
C LYS A 83 -1.73 7.39 -13.85
N CYS A 84 -2.09 7.83 -12.64
CA CYS A 84 -1.13 8.08 -11.58
C CYS A 84 -0.34 6.81 -11.22
N LEU A 85 -1.01 5.69 -10.95
CA LEU A 85 -0.34 4.52 -10.42
C LEU A 85 0.55 3.80 -11.44
N LYS A 86 0.33 4.02 -12.75
CA LYS A 86 1.25 3.57 -13.82
C LYS A 86 2.47 4.49 -13.98
N ASP A 87 2.35 5.76 -13.58
CA ASP A 87 3.49 6.68 -13.52
C ASP A 87 4.33 6.39 -12.26
N GLN A 88 5.63 6.18 -12.45
CA GLN A 88 6.50 5.77 -11.34
C GLN A 88 6.57 6.83 -10.24
N VAL A 89 6.70 8.10 -10.60
CA VAL A 89 6.83 9.21 -9.65
C VAL A 89 5.55 9.39 -8.84
N CYS A 90 4.40 9.33 -9.50
CA CYS A 90 3.11 9.45 -8.83
C CYS A 90 2.81 8.23 -7.93
N ALA A 91 3.14 7.02 -8.37
CA ALA A 91 3.02 5.81 -7.56
C ALA A 91 3.93 5.85 -6.32
N GLU A 92 5.18 6.28 -6.46
CA GLU A 92 6.12 6.48 -5.35
C GLU A 92 5.61 7.52 -4.36
N THR A 93 5.11 8.65 -4.87
CA THR A 93 4.49 9.69 -4.05
C THR A 93 3.29 9.14 -3.26
N ALA A 94 2.48 8.28 -3.88
CA ALA A 94 1.38 7.61 -3.17
C ALA A 94 1.89 6.71 -2.05
N VAL A 95 2.96 5.95 -2.27
CA VAL A 95 3.56 5.12 -1.20
C VAL A 95 4.06 6.01 -0.06
N VAL A 96 4.86 7.03 -0.38
CA VAL A 96 5.44 7.94 0.62
C VAL A 96 4.35 8.66 1.42
N ASN A 97 3.34 9.24 0.76
CA ASN A 97 2.25 9.93 1.45
C ASN A 97 1.44 8.99 2.33
N TYR A 98 1.19 7.76 1.88
CA TYR A 98 0.52 6.76 2.70
C TYR A 98 1.33 6.47 3.96
N MET A 99 2.65 6.29 3.85
CA MET A 99 3.50 6.01 5.01
C MET A 99 3.66 7.22 5.93
N ASN A 100 3.68 8.44 5.40
CA ASN A 100 3.67 9.65 6.21
C ASN A 100 2.39 9.76 7.06
N LYS A 101 1.26 9.28 6.53
CA LYS A 101 -0.04 9.35 7.21
C LYS A 101 -0.35 8.16 8.11
N TRP A 102 0.08 6.97 7.71
CA TRP A 102 -0.32 5.70 8.34
C TRP A 102 0.87 4.83 8.77
N GLY A 103 2.09 5.34 8.69
CA GLY A 103 3.31 4.65 9.10
C GLY A 103 3.24 4.27 10.57
N THR A 104 3.38 2.98 10.84
CA THR A 104 3.40 2.41 12.18
C THR A 104 4.25 1.16 12.14
N ASP A 105 4.88 0.84 13.27
CA ASP A 105 5.58 -0.42 13.46
C ASP A 105 4.54 -1.57 13.41
N CYS A 106 4.67 -2.43 12.41
CA CYS A 106 3.77 -3.52 12.11
C CYS A 106 4.39 -4.90 12.39
N ASP A 107 5.67 -4.99 12.72
CA ASP A 107 6.32 -6.23 13.11
C ASP A 107 6.86 -6.25 14.54
N GLY A 108 6.76 -5.13 15.25
CA GLY A 108 6.98 -4.98 16.68
C GLY A 108 8.43 -4.81 17.07
N ASP A 109 9.29 -4.35 16.15
CA ASP A 109 10.72 -4.16 16.38
C ASP A 109 11.09 -2.78 16.97
N GLY A 110 10.08 -1.92 17.17
CA GLY A 110 10.21 -0.58 17.73
C GLY A 110 10.57 0.50 16.70
N GLN A 111 10.65 0.17 15.42
CA GLN A 111 11.00 1.10 14.34
C GLN A 111 9.99 1.03 13.20
N VAL A 112 9.85 2.14 12.45
CA VAL A 112 9.10 2.12 11.19
C VAL A 112 10.11 2.01 10.06
N THR A 113 10.24 0.80 9.53
CA THR A 113 11.24 0.45 8.52
C THR A 113 10.60 0.12 7.17
N CYS A 114 11.43 -0.24 6.19
CA CYS A 114 10.94 -0.71 4.90
C CYS A 114 10.08 -1.99 5.00
N TYR A 115 10.32 -2.83 6.03
CA TYR A 115 9.50 -4.01 6.25
C TYR A 115 8.06 -3.61 6.62
N ASP A 116 7.89 -2.54 7.40
CA ASP A 116 6.58 -1.97 7.72
C ASP A 116 5.92 -1.37 6.49
N TYR A 117 6.68 -0.68 5.62
CA TYR A 117 6.16 -0.15 4.37
C TYR A 117 5.56 -1.26 3.50
N ALA A 118 6.30 -2.36 3.35
CA ALA A 118 5.83 -3.52 2.59
C ALA A 118 4.58 -4.16 3.21
N ARG A 119 4.52 -4.26 4.54
CA ARG A 119 3.36 -4.82 5.27
C ARG A 119 2.14 -3.91 5.18
N LEU A 120 2.30 -2.61 5.38
CA LEU A 120 1.24 -1.62 5.31
C LEU A 120 0.64 -1.55 3.91
N ARG A 121 1.47 -1.55 2.86
CA ARG A 121 0.99 -1.60 1.47
C ARG A 121 0.08 -2.79 1.21
N LEU A 122 0.51 -3.99 1.60
CA LEU A 122 -0.29 -5.21 1.41
C LEU A 122 -1.62 -5.14 2.18
N ARG A 123 -1.60 -4.60 3.41
CA ARG A 123 -2.80 -4.45 4.24
C ARG A 123 -3.77 -3.44 3.67
N ALA A 124 -3.30 -2.27 3.28
CA ALA A 124 -4.12 -1.22 2.70
C ALA A 124 -4.78 -1.67 1.39
N ASN A 125 -4.03 -2.40 0.55
CA ASN A 125 -4.58 -3.10 -0.61
C ASN A 125 -5.66 -4.13 -0.24
N ALA A 126 -5.52 -4.82 0.89
CA ALA A 126 -6.53 -5.73 1.40
C ALA A 126 -7.71 -5.01 2.08
N GLN A 127 -7.52 -3.83 2.67
CA GLN A 127 -8.58 -3.08 3.35
C GLN A 127 -9.58 -2.47 2.36
N GLY A 128 -9.12 -2.07 1.17
CA GLY A 128 -10.00 -1.79 0.03
C GLY A 128 -10.96 -2.96 -0.29
N ARG A 129 -10.57 -4.21 0.02
CA ARG A 129 -11.45 -5.38 -0.12
C ARG A 129 -12.57 -5.43 0.92
N SER A 130 -12.31 -4.91 2.12
CA SER A 130 -13.27 -4.92 3.24
C SER A 130 -14.27 -3.77 3.19
N LEU A 131 -13.90 -2.63 2.61
CA LEU A 131 -14.77 -1.45 2.51
C LEU A 131 -15.71 -1.47 1.31
N GLY A 132 -15.66 -2.51 0.45
CA GLY A 132 -16.48 -2.57 -0.76
C GLY A 132 -16.29 -1.34 -1.66
N LEU A 133 -15.14 -0.68 -1.56
CA LEU A 133 -14.84 0.51 -2.35
C LEU A 133 -14.69 0.07 -3.81
N PRO A 134 -15.28 0.82 -4.75
CA PRO A 134 -15.49 0.32 -6.09
C PRO A 134 -14.16 0.11 -6.81
N GLY A 135 -13.77 -1.17 -6.92
CA GLY A 135 -13.33 -1.74 -8.19
C GLY A 135 -14.52 -2.15 -9.07
N GLY A 136 -15.70 -1.59 -8.78
CA GLY A 136 -16.90 -1.70 -9.61
C GLY A 136 -16.71 -0.83 -10.85
N VAL A 137 -16.16 -1.43 -11.89
CA VAL A 137 -16.39 -1.01 -13.27
C VAL A 137 -17.86 -0.65 -13.46
N VAL A 138 -18.13 0.63 -13.71
CA VAL A 138 -19.36 1.04 -14.38
C VAL A 138 -19.17 0.66 -15.85
N GLY A 139 -19.35 -0.62 -16.15
CA GLY A 139 -19.33 -1.19 -17.49
C GLY A 139 -20.63 -1.95 -17.69
N GLY A 140 -21.67 -1.23 -18.13
CA GLY A 140 -22.99 -1.79 -18.37
C GLY A 140 -23.04 -2.64 -19.63
N ARG A 141 -23.85 -3.71 -19.52
CA ARG A 141 -24.47 -4.53 -20.58
C ARG A 141 -23.53 -5.50 -21.31
N ASP A 142 -23.60 -6.77 -20.93
CA ASP A 142 -24.38 -7.71 -21.74
C ASP A 142 -24.90 -8.90 -20.93
N ARG A 143 -26.14 -9.26 -21.28
CA ARG A 143 -26.91 -10.36 -20.71
C ARG A 143 -26.39 -11.71 -21.22
N LEU A 144 -26.78 -12.73 -20.45
CA LEU A 144 -26.89 -14.15 -20.81
C LEU A 144 -25.56 -14.91 -20.87
N LEU A 145 -25.35 -15.74 -19.85
CA LEU A 145 -25.21 -17.18 -20.02
C LEU A 145 -25.56 -17.84 -18.66
N GLY A 146 -26.59 -18.67 -18.67
CA GLY A 146 -27.14 -19.34 -17.49
C GLY A 146 -26.25 -20.48 -16.95
N PRO A 147 -26.67 -21.14 -15.86
CA PRO A 147 -25.93 -22.25 -15.27
C PRO A 147 -26.00 -23.50 -16.16
N VAL A 148 -24.85 -24.11 -16.41
CA VAL A 148 -24.72 -25.41 -17.09
C VAL A 148 -25.18 -26.52 -16.13
N PRO A 149 -26.12 -27.41 -16.51
CA PRO A 149 -26.49 -28.57 -15.70
C PRO A 149 -25.57 -29.75 -16.02
N GLY A 150 -25.15 -30.48 -14.98
CA GLY A 150 -24.57 -31.82 -15.13
C GLY A 150 -23.10 -31.94 -14.72
N VAL A 151 -22.87 -32.19 -13.44
CA VAL A 151 -21.74 -32.99 -12.98
C VAL A 151 -22.23 -33.91 -11.86
N LEU A 152 -22.15 -35.21 -12.10
CA LEU A 152 -22.46 -36.27 -11.13
C LEU A 152 -21.61 -36.10 -9.86
N ARG A 153 -22.22 -36.27 -8.70
CA ARG A 153 -21.54 -36.31 -7.40
C ARG A 153 -20.76 -37.63 -7.27
N PRO A 154 -19.44 -37.62 -7.00
CA PRO A 154 -18.78 -38.83 -6.55
C PRO A 154 -19.06 -39.09 -5.06
N VAL A 155 -19.25 -40.37 -4.77
CA VAL A 155 -19.41 -41.00 -3.45
C VAL A 155 -18.24 -40.65 -2.53
N ALA A 156 -18.55 -40.37 -1.27
CA ALA A 156 -17.58 -40.05 -0.23
C ALA A 156 -16.71 -41.27 0.10
N LEU A 157 -15.43 -41.24 -0.27
CA LEU A 157 -14.41 -42.09 0.34
C LEU A 157 -13.79 -41.35 1.53
N SER A 158 -13.92 -41.96 2.70
CA SER A 158 -13.24 -41.60 3.94
C SER A 158 -11.73 -41.57 3.72
N ALA A 159 -11.13 -40.38 3.73
CA ALA A 159 -9.69 -40.19 3.79
C ALA A 159 -9.35 -39.55 5.14
N GLY A 160 -8.57 -40.31 5.93
CA GLY A 160 -8.16 -39.95 7.28
C GLY A 160 -7.62 -38.53 7.39
N SER A 161 -8.12 -37.84 8.40
CA SER A 161 -7.72 -36.52 8.84
C SER A 161 -6.24 -36.48 9.28
N ARG A 162 -5.34 -36.29 8.32
CA ARG A 162 -4.06 -35.59 8.59
C ARG A 162 -4.32 -34.11 8.43
N THR A 163 -4.76 -33.49 9.52
CA THR A 163 -4.64 -32.05 9.74
C THR A 163 -3.15 -31.69 9.66
N ARG A 164 -2.65 -31.41 8.46
CA ARG A 164 -1.56 -30.43 8.34
C ARG A 164 -2.16 -29.15 8.87
N ARG A 165 -1.95 -28.87 10.16
CA ARG A 165 -1.93 -27.50 10.68
C ARG A 165 -0.97 -26.78 9.74
N ARG A 166 -1.51 -26.10 8.72
CA ARG A 166 -0.82 -24.95 8.16
C ARG A 166 -0.56 -24.10 9.38
N LEU A 167 0.69 -24.01 9.80
CA LEU A 167 1.19 -22.90 10.56
C LEU A 167 0.88 -21.68 9.67
N ARG A 168 -0.35 -21.18 9.76
CA ARG A 168 -0.62 -19.78 9.51
C ARG A 168 0.27 -19.13 10.54
N HIS A 169 1.47 -18.73 10.15
CA HIS A 169 2.17 -17.68 10.88
C HIS A 169 1.12 -16.59 11.05
N GLN A 170 0.60 -16.49 12.27
CA GLN A 170 -0.24 -15.41 12.69
C GLN A 170 0.70 -14.21 12.68
N ARG A 171 0.95 -13.64 11.50
CA ARG A 171 1.67 -12.38 11.42
C ARG A 171 0.83 -11.41 12.26
N PRO A 172 1.38 -10.83 13.33
CA PRO A 172 0.63 -9.99 14.24
C PRO A 172 -0.13 -8.95 13.43
N ARG A 173 -1.41 -8.73 13.77
CA ARG A 173 -2.18 -7.67 13.14
C ARG A 173 -1.53 -6.36 13.56
N CYS A 174 -1.21 -5.51 12.59
CA CYS A 174 -0.59 -4.22 12.81
C CYS A 174 -1.56 -3.38 13.67
N PRO A 175 -1.07 -2.75 14.76
CA PRO A 175 -1.94 -2.32 15.86
C PRO A 175 -3.00 -1.28 15.48
N GLN A 176 -2.74 -0.41 14.50
CA GLN A 176 -3.60 0.77 14.29
C GLN A 176 -4.82 0.57 13.39
N GLN A 177 -4.83 -0.38 12.45
CA GLN A 177 -5.97 -0.52 11.53
C GLN A 177 -7.20 -1.19 12.17
N GLN A 178 -7.08 -1.75 13.38
CA GLN A 178 -8.25 -2.27 14.10
C GLN A 178 -9.10 -1.16 14.75
N ALA A 179 -8.52 0.01 15.05
CA ALA A 179 -9.25 1.10 15.70
C ALA A 179 -10.26 1.80 14.77
N GLN A 180 -10.05 1.77 13.45
CA GLN A 180 -10.98 2.34 12.47
C GLN A 180 -12.03 1.34 11.97
N LEU A 181 -11.92 0.06 12.34
CA LEU A 181 -12.93 -0.97 12.14
C LEU A 181 -13.88 -1.09 13.35
N GLY A 182 -14.07 0.01 14.11
CA GLY A 182 -15.16 0.15 15.08
C GLY A 182 -16.53 0.22 14.40
N PRO A 183 -17.63 -0.12 15.09
CA PRO A 183 -18.89 -0.54 14.46
C PRO A 183 -19.68 0.65 13.91
N LYS A 184 -19.35 1.15 12.71
CA LYS A 184 -20.22 2.07 11.95
C LYS A 184 -21.30 1.35 11.14
N LEU A 185 -21.95 0.34 11.74
CA LEU A 185 -23.18 -0.28 11.21
C LEU A 185 -24.04 -0.78 12.37
N ARG A 186 -24.71 0.15 13.04
CA ARG A 186 -25.98 -0.12 13.74
C ARG A 186 -26.68 1.21 13.99
N HIS A 187 -27.42 1.68 13.00
CA HIS A 187 -28.61 2.51 13.17
C HIS A 187 -29.45 2.33 11.91
N VAL A 188 -30.14 1.18 11.86
CA VAL A 188 -31.36 1.07 11.06
C VAL A 188 -32.46 1.59 11.99
N PRO A 189 -33.09 2.74 11.73
CA PRO A 189 -34.23 3.17 12.53
C PRO A 189 -35.36 2.13 12.36
N PRO A 190 -36.14 1.83 13.41
CA PRO A 190 -37.31 0.97 13.27
C PRO A 190 -38.26 1.61 12.25
N ARG A 191 -38.68 0.84 11.25
CA ARG A 191 -39.79 1.23 10.39
C ARG A 191 -41.02 1.38 11.28
N SER A 192 -41.59 2.58 11.27
CA SER A 192 -42.96 2.85 11.71
C SER A 192 -43.96 2.17 10.79
#